data_AF-A0AAV6ZMY9-F1
#
_entry.id   AF-A0AAV6ZMY9-F1
#
_cell.length_a   1.000
_cell.length_b   1.000
_cell.length_c   1.000
_cell.angle_alpha   90.00
_cell.angle_beta   90.00
_cell.angle_gamma   90.00
#
_symmetry.space_group_name_H-M   'P 1'
#
loop_
_entity.id
_entity.type
_entity.pdbx_description
1 polymer ?
#
loop_
_entity_poly.entity_id
_entity_poly.type
_entity_poly.pdbx_seq_one_letter_code
_entity_poly.pdbx_strand_id
1 'polypeptide(L)' 'LGSANGCEKTSFVFLRQELPVRLANIMRELYILPDPLLGTPSVQLVQSWYVQSLMELIEFVEKNPEDQRVLSE' A
#
# COMPACT_ATOMS: atom_id res chain seq x y z
N LEU A 1 -13.08 15.49 -3.62
CA LEU A 1 -12.86 14.03 -3.46
C LEU A 1 -13.49 13.66 -2.13
N GLY A 2 -14.65 13.00 -2.16
CA GLY A 2 -15.54 12.89 -0.99
C GLY A 2 -16.77 13.79 -1.10
N SER A 3 -17.53 13.65 -2.18
CA SER A 3 -18.96 13.99 -2.13
C SER A 3 -19.70 12.76 -1.62
N ALA A 4 -20.85 12.95 -0.96
CA ALA A 4 -21.62 11.96 -0.18
C ALA A 4 -22.15 10.72 -0.96
N ASN A 5 -21.58 10.43 -2.14
CA ASN A 5 -21.97 9.38 -3.07
C ASN A 5 -20.76 8.57 -3.60
N GLY A 6 -19.62 8.60 -2.91
CA GLY A 6 -18.42 7.87 -3.32
C GLY A 6 -18.68 6.37 -3.35
N CYS A 7 -18.67 5.77 -4.53
CA CYS A 7 -18.86 4.33 -4.68
C CYS A 7 -17.64 3.60 -4.10
N GLU A 8 -17.82 2.94 -2.96
CA GLU A 8 -16.78 2.17 -2.26
C GLU A 8 -16.04 1.21 -3.19
N LYS A 9 -16.78 0.52 -4.08
CA LYS A 9 -16.20 -0.36 -5.10
C LYS A 9 -15.22 0.36 -6.02
N THR A 10 -15.55 1.57 -6.49
CA THR A 10 -14.63 2.35 -7.34
C THR A 10 -13.39 2.80 -6.57
N SER A 11 -13.56 3.17 -5.29
CA SER A 11 -12.45 3.51 -4.41
C SER A 11 -11.54 2.29 -4.18
N PHE A 12 -12.11 1.13 -3.88
CA PHE A 12 -11.39 -0.11 -3.68
C PHE A 12 -10.60 -0.53 -4.92
N VAL A 13 -11.23 -0.55 -6.11
CA VAL A 13 -10.58 -0.89 -7.38
C VAL A 13 -9.40 0.02 -7.67
N PHE A 14 -9.51 1.31 -7.39
CA PHE A 14 -8.43 2.26 -7.58
C PHE A 14 -7.32 2.07 -6.54
N LEU A 15 -7.68 2.07 -5.25
CA LEU A 15 -6.72 2.05 -4.15
C LEU A 15 -5.93 0.74 -4.07
N ARG A 16 -6.55 -0.41 -4.37
CA ARG A 16 -5.83 -1.69 -4.36
C ARG A 16 -4.66 -1.72 -5.34
N GLN A 17 -4.69 -0.90 -6.40
CA GLN A 17 -3.59 -0.78 -7.36
C GLN A 17 -2.68 0.41 -7.05
N GLU A 18 -3.26 1.57 -6.75
CA GLU A 18 -2.51 2.82 -6.51
C GLU A 18 -1.66 2.76 -5.23
N LEU A 19 -2.18 2.14 -4.15
CA LEU A 19 -1.47 2.07 -2.87
C LEU A 19 -0.18 1.23 -2.97
N PRO A 20 -0.18 -0.01 -3.50
CA PRO A 20 1.05 -0.76 -3.72
C PRO A 20 2.09 -0.03 -4.56
N VAL A 21 1.65 0.66 -5.64
CA VAL A 21 2.55 1.43 -6.51
C VAL A 21 3.21 2.56 -5.73
N ARG A 22 2.43 3.32 -4.95
CA ARG A 22 2.96 4.42 -4.14
C ARG A 22 3.91 3.94 -3.04
N LEU A 23 3.58 2.82 -2.39
CA LEU A 23 4.43 2.20 -1.39
C LEU A 23 5.75 1.71 -2.00
N ALA A 24 5.70 1.02 -3.15
CA ALA A 24 6.90 0.55 -3.84
C ALA A 24 7.83 1.71 -4.23
N ASN A 25 7.27 2.84 -4.69
CA ASN A 25 8.05 4.03 -5.04
C ASN A 25 8.80 4.59 -3.81
N ILE A 26 8.12 4.81 -2.68
CA ILE A 26 8.80 5.36 -1.49
C ILE A 26 9.78 4.35 -0.88
N MET A 27 9.48 3.04 -0.91
CA MET A 27 10.42 2.01 -0.47
C MET A 27 11.69 2.03 -1.32
N ARG A 28 11.57 2.25 -2.63
CA ARG A 28 12.71 2.40 -3.53
C ARG A 28 13.52 3.66 -3.24
N GLU A 29 12.86 4.78 -2.95
CA GLU A 29 13.52 6.01 -2.52
C GLU A 29 14.23 5.85 -1.17
N LEU A 30 13.63 5.13 -0.21
CA LEU A 30 14.27 4.82 1.06
C LEU A 30 15.53 3.96 0.86
N TYR A 31 15.49 3.00 -0.06
CA TYR A 31 16.63 2.09 -0.34
C TYR A 31 17.88 2.81 -0.86
N ILE A 32 17.74 4.01 -1.44
CA ILE A 32 18.87 4.79 -1.96
C ILE A 32 19.37 5.86 -0.96
N LEU A 33 18.84 5.89 0.26
CA LEU A 33 19.36 6.77 1.30
C LEU A 33 20.80 6.38 1.67
N PRO A 34 21.61 7.33 2.20
CA PRO A 34 22.96 7.03 2.65
C PRO A 34 23.00 5.95 3.74
N ASP A 35 23.99 5.06 3.70
CA ASP A 35 24.15 3.94 4.66
C ASP A 35 24.07 4.34 6.14
N PRO A 36 24.64 5.47 6.60
CA PRO A 36 24.53 5.88 8.01
C PRO A 36 23.07 6.16 8.42
N LEU A 37 22.24 6.63 7.50
CA LEU A 37 20.82 6.91 7.74
C LEU A 37 20.00 5.62 7.66
N LEU A 38 20.28 4.76 6.67
CA LEU A 38 19.67 3.43 6.54
C LEU A 38 19.91 2.54 7.76
N GLY A 39 21.10 2.65 8.37
CA GLY A 39 21.46 1.90 9.57
C GLY A 39 20.74 2.35 10.84
N THR A 40 19.99 3.46 10.82
CA THR A 40 19.29 3.93 12.02
C THR A 40 18.08 3.04 12.34
N PRO A 41 17.82 2.74 13.64
CA PRO A 41 16.68 1.92 14.04
C PRO A 41 15.32 2.46 13.56
N SER A 42 15.17 3.79 13.51
CA SER A 42 13.95 4.45 13.04
C SER A 42 13.65 4.16 11.57
N VAL A 43 14.68 4.19 10.71
CA VAL A 43 14.51 3.89 9.28
C VAL A 43 14.22 2.41 9.08
N GLN A 44 14.90 1.53 9.81
CA GLN A 44 14.62 0.09 9.75
C GLN A 44 13.20 -0.26 10.20
N LEU A 45 12.70 0.40 11.25
CA LEU A 45 11.33 0.22 11.73
C LEU A 45 10.31 0.64 10.67
N VAL A 46 10.48 1.82 10.07
CA VAL A 46 9.59 2.31 9.01
C VAL A 46 9.64 1.42 7.77
N GLN A 47 10.83 0.92 7.38
CA GLN A 47 10.96 -0.06 6.30
C GLN A 47 10.20 -1.35 6.59
N SER A 48 10.26 -1.87 7.82
CA SER A 48 9.51 -3.07 8.20
C SER A 48 8.00 -2.88 8.09
N TRP A 49 7.49 -1.72 8.48
CA TRP A 49 6.07 -1.37 8.31
C TRP A 49 5.68 -1.28 6.84
N TYR A 50 6.51 -0.64 6.01
CA TYR A 50 6.24 -0.57 4.57
C TYR A 50 6.21 -1.95 3.91
N VAL A 51 7.16 -2.83 4.25
CA VAL A 51 7.17 -4.21 3.74
C VAL A 51 5.90 -4.95 4.15
N GLN A 52 5.54 -4.90 5.43
CA GLN A 52 4.34 -5.56 5.93
C GLN A 52 3.08 -5.04 5.24
N SER A 53 2.87 -3.72 5.20
CA SER A 53 1.71 -3.12 4.54
C SER A 53 1.65 -3.42 3.04
N LEU A 54 2.80 -3.49 2.35
CA LEU A 54 2.83 -3.85 0.94
C LEU A 54 2.41 -5.31 0.72
N MET A 55 2.88 -6.25 1.56
CA MET A 55 2.49 -7.66 1.48
C MET A 55 0.97 -7.81 1.69
N GLU A 56 0.43 -7.17 2.72
CA GLU A 56 -1.02 -7.16 3.00
C GLU A 56 -1.83 -6.57 1.82
N LEU A 57 -1.36 -5.47 1.22
CA LEU A 57 -2.07 -4.84 0.09
C LEU A 57 -2.03 -5.67 -1.20
N ILE A 58 -0.94 -6.41 -1.46
CA ILE A 58 -0.82 -7.26 -2.65
C ILE A 58 -1.88 -8.36 -2.65
N GLU A 59 -2.27 -8.87 -1.48
CA GLU A 59 -3.37 -9.85 -1.38
C GLU A 59 -4.69 -9.30 -1.97
N PHE A 60 -4.92 -7.98 -1.90
CA PHE A 60 -6.10 -7.33 -2.48
C PHE A 60 -5.97 -7.02 -3.97
N VAL A 61 -4.74 -6.97 -4.52
CA VAL A 61 -4.50 -6.87 -5.96
C VAL A 61 -4.98 -8.14 -6.67
N GLU A 62 -4.70 -9.30 -6.08
CA GLU A 62 -5.03 -10.61 -6.65
C GLU A 62 -6.54 -10.96 -6.56
N LYS A 63 -7.28 -10.31 -5.65
CA LYS A 63 -8.73 -10.52 -5.48
C LYS A 63 -9.53 -10.01 -6.69
N ASN A 64 -10.64 -10.66 -7.02
CA ASN A 64 -11.54 -10.20 -8.08
C ASN A 64 -12.38 -9.01 -7.56
N PRO A 65 -12.34 -7.82 -8.19
CA PRO A 65 -13.11 -6.66 -7.74
C PRO A 65 -14.63 -6.80 -7.88
N GLU A 66 -15.09 -7.79 -8.64
CA GLU A 66 -16.51 -8.13 -8.82
C GLU A 66 -17.02 -9.10 -7.75
N ASP A 67 -16.12 -9.70 -6.94
CA ASP A 67 -16.51 -10.55 -5.83
C ASP A 67 -16.99 -9.69 -4.66
N GLN A 68 -18.30 -9.69 -4.41
CA GLN A 68 -18.94 -8.94 -3.32
C GLN A 68 -18.37 -9.30 -1.95
N ARG A 69 -17.74 -10.47 -1.79
CA ARG A 69 -17.12 -10.87 -0.52
C ARG A 69 -15.89 -10.05 -0.17
N VAL A 70 -15.21 -9.51 -1.19
CA VAL A 70 -13.97 -8.73 -1.04
C VAL A 70 -14.22 -7.38 -0.35
N LEU A 71 -15.44 -6.84 -0.47
CA LEU A 71 -15.86 -5.61 0.23
C LEU A 71 -16.51 -5.89 1.59
N SER A 72 -16.72 -7.15 1.95
CA SER A 72 -17.36 -7.55 3.22
C SER A 72 -16.40 -8.16 4.24
N GLU A 73 -15.13 -8.34 3.86
CA GLU A 73 -14.01 -8.72 4.74
C GLU A 73 -13.31 -7.48 5.29
#